data_AF-A0A409VWJ9-F1
#
_entry.id   AF-A0A409VWJ9-F1
#
_cell.length_a   1.000
_cell.length_b   1.000
_cell.length_c   1.000
_cell.angle_alpha   90.00
_cell.angle_beta   90.00
_cell.angle_gamma   90.00
#
_symmetry.space_group_name_H-M   'P 1'
#
loop_
_entity.id
_entity.type
_entity.pdbx_description
1 polymer ?
#
loop_
_entity_poly.entity_id
_entity_poly.type
_entity_poly.pdbx_seq_one_letter_code
_entity_poly.pdbx_strand_id
1 'polypeptide(L)'
;MTAIMILHIRSKYTAVGRKEIVMFFWMYAAISLLAMFLDSGVIPTANKAYPWFAAVYTGLVAAAYTCLLINGFVGFQFAEDGTPLSLWFLRISCLVVFGVSFFVAIATFQSKFGFSNAKPIGLFIIYMLWPIICVPTYIISQLILVFRTLEDRWPIGDIFFGTAFFAIGQVLLFVFSVEICDAIKHYIDGLFFYTLCVLLSVMMVYKYWDSITREDLEFSVGSKAAVWEVKDPLLAPGPEYGDEDSGSDRYPYSMGSAGLPPLPQQGGMPPHPGQQGAPNQRGPPSLVGGVSGGQMYGSQGRAQGQQGQGRGYPPMPERY
;
A
#
# COMPACT_ATOMS: atom_id res chain seq x y z
N MET A 1 -3.55 -16.20 10.14
CA MET A 1 -3.96 -14.98 9.41
C MET A 1 -2.79 -14.07 9.06
N THR A 2 -1.96 -13.61 10.00
CA THR A 2 -0.88 -12.62 9.73
C THR A 2 0.04 -12.95 8.55
N ALA A 3 0.50 -14.20 8.43
CA ALA A 3 1.30 -14.64 7.28
C ALA A 3 0.58 -14.45 5.93
N ILE A 4 -0.72 -14.73 5.87
CA ILE A 4 -1.55 -14.56 4.67
C ILE A 4 -1.66 -13.07 4.31
N MET A 5 -1.87 -12.19 5.29
CA MET A 5 -1.91 -10.74 5.07
C MET A 5 -0.57 -10.23 4.52
N ILE A 6 0.56 -10.66 5.10
CA ILE A 6 1.91 -10.28 4.61
C ILE A 6 2.13 -10.74 3.16
N LEU A 7 1.66 -11.94 2.78
CA LEU A 7 1.79 -12.44 1.40
C LEU A 7 1.00 -11.60 0.39
N HIS A 8 -0.24 -11.23 0.71
CA HIS A 8 -1.07 -10.38 -0.17
C HIS A 8 -0.51 -8.96 -0.30
N ILE A 9 -0.02 -8.35 0.78
CA ILE A 9 0.62 -7.02 0.69
C ILE A 9 1.85 -7.07 -0.22
N ARG A 10 2.61 -8.16 -0.17
CA ARG A 10 3.79 -8.37 -1.02
C ARG A 10 3.49 -8.68 -2.48
N SER A 11 2.26 -9.09 -2.83
CA SER A 11 1.88 -9.34 -4.23
C SER A 11 1.53 -8.06 -5.00
N LYS A 12 1.19 -6.96 -4.31
CA LYS A 12 1.04 -5.64 -4.96
C LYS A 12 2.42 -5.03 -5.22
N TYR A 13 2.67 -4.51 -6.43
CA TYR A 13 3.99 -4.00 -6.81
C TYR A 13 4.15 -2.47 -6.72
N THR A 14 3.07 -1.73 -6.93
CA THR A 14 3.01 -0.26 -7.00
C THR A 14 2.32 0.41 -5.79
N ALA A 15 1.69 -0.40 -4.92
CA ALA A 15 0.86 0.08 -3.82
C ALA A 15 1.57 0.99 -2.81
N VAL A 16 0.88 2.09 -2.48
CA VAL A 16 1.30 3.11 -1.51
C VAL A 16 1.28 2.56 -0.08
N GLY A 17 2.28 2.93 0.72
CA GLY A 17 2.47 2.50 2.11
C GLY A 17 2.89 1.05 2.26
N ARG A 18 3.16 0.33 1.16
CA ARG A 18 3.34 -1.14 1.17
C ARG A 18 4.50 -1.60 2.04
N LYS A 19 5.67 -0.94 1.98
CA LYS A 19 6.85 -1.39 2.75
C LYS A 19 6.70 -1.02 4.24
N GLU A 20 6.06 0.12 4.49
CA GLU A 20 5.75 0.73 5.77
C GLU A 20 4.70 -0.09 6.55
N ILE A 21 3.63 -0.55 5.89
CA ILE A 21 2.58 -1.37 6.51
C ILE A 21 3.01 -2.83 6.69
N VAL A 22 3.86 -3.38 5.80
CA VAL A 22 4.48 -4.70 6.00
C VAL A 22 5.29 -4.75 7.29
N MET A 23 5.95 -3.66 7.67
CA MET A 23 6.68 -3.60 8.94
C MET A 23 5.73 -3.69 10.15
N PHE A 24 4.55 -3.07 10.11
CA PHE A 24 3.52 -3.22 11.15
C PHE A 24 3.08 -4.69 11.29
N PHE A 25 2.78 -5.38 10.18
CA PHE A 25 2.38 -6.79 10.24
C PHE A 25 3.50 -7.75 10.68
N TRP A 26 4.76 -7.46 10.37
CA TRP A 26 5.89 -8.22 10.93
C TRP A 26 6.04 -8.01 12.43
N MET A 27 5.85 -6.79 12.94
CA MET A 27 5.83 -6.56 14.39
C MET A 27 4.64 -7.24 15.05
N TYR A 28 3.44 -7.20 14.47
CA TYR A 28 2.29 -7.94 14.98
C TYR A 28 2.52 -9.46 15.00
N ALA A 29 3.19 -10.03 13.99
CA ALA A 29 3.60 -11.42 13.98
C ALA A 29 4.61 -11.75 15.11
N ALA A 30 5.60 -10.89 15.34
CA ALA A 30 6.56 -11.04 16.43
C ALA A 30 5.89 -10.94 17.82
N ILE A 31 5.00 -9.96 18.01
CA ILE A 31 4.18 -9.80 19.22
C ILE A 31 3.35 -11.05 19.48
N SER A 32 2.66 -11.57 18.46
CA SER A 32 1.83 -12.79 18.59
C SER A 32 2.67 -14.02 18.97
N LEU A 33 3.88 -14.14 18.43
CA LEU A 33 4.81 -15.22 18.76
C LEU A 33 5.35 -15.08 20.19
N LEU A 34 5.68 -13.87 20.65
CA LEU A 34 6.11 -13.63 22.03
C LEU A 34 4.97 -13.82 23.03
N ALA A 35 3.74 -13.39 22.71
CA ALA A 35 2.55 -13.62 23.52
C ALA A 35 2.36 -15.12 23.78
N MET A 36 2.50 -15.97 22.76
CA MET A 36 2.44 -17.42 22.93
C MET A 36 3.40 -17.93 24.02
N PHE A 37 4.64 -17.43 24.11
CA PHE A 37 5.60 -17.86 25.15
C PHE A 37 5.29 -17.33 26.56
N LEU A 38 4.63 -16.17 26.65
CA LEU A 38 4.26 -15.55 27.92
C LEU A 38 2.96 -16.14 28.48
N ASP A 39 1.93 -16.26 27.63
CA ASP A 39 0.57 -16.65 28.03
C ASP A 39 0.41 -18.16 28.23
N SER A 40 1.17 -18.99 27.50
CA SER A 40 1.09 -20.47 27.62
C SER A 40 1.82 -21.05 28.82
N GLY A 41 2.50 -20.23 29.63
CA GLY A 41 3.29 -20.69 30.79
C GLY A 41 4.55 -21.49 30.45
N VAL A 42 4.93 -21.60 29.17
CA VAL A 42 6.17 -22.28 28.70
C VAL A 42 7.42 -21.70 29.38
N ILE A 43 7.42 -20.39 29.67
CA ILE A 43 8.40 -19.77 30.56
C ILE A 43 7.71 -19.51 31.92
N PRO A 44 8.06 -20.25 32.99
CA PRO A 44 7.50 -19.98 34.31
C PRO A 44 7.79 -18.56 34.78
N THR A 45 6.80 -17.89 35.39
CA THR A 45 6.91 -16.50 35.87
C THR A 45 8.02 -16.30 36.91
N ALA A 46 8.37 -17.35 37.66
CA ALA A 46 9.49 -17.36 38.60
C ALA A 46 10.89 -17.43 37.94
N ASN A 47 10.97 -17.71 36.64
CA ASN A 47 12.24 -17.79 35.93
C ASN A 47 12.81 -16.38 35.69
N LYS A 48 14.11 -16.19 35.97
CA LYS A 48 14.85 -14.94 35.71
C LYS A 48 14.77 -14.46 34.26
N ALA A 49 14.47 -15.35 33.31
CA ALA A 49 14.25 -15.00 31.90
C ALA A 49 12.90 -14.29 31.66
N TYR A 50 11.85 -14.58 32.43
CA TYR A 50 10.48 -14.10 32.17
C TYR A 50 10.39 -12.56 32.08
N PRO A 51 10.98 -11.76 33.01
CA PRO A 51 10.95 -10.30 32.91
C PRO A 51 11.63 -9.73 31.66
N TRP A 52 12.63 -10.42 31.09
CA TRP A 52 13.28 -9.99 29.86
C TRP A 52 12.37 -10.20 28.64
N PHE A 53 11.71 -11.36 28.53
CA PHE A 53 10.72 -11.61 27.48
C PHE A 53 9.53 -10.66 27.59
N ALA A 54 9.01 -10.43 28.80
CA ALA A 54 7.94 -9.47 29.06
C ALA A 54 8.34 -8.02 28.70
N ALA A 55 9.60 -7.63 28.92
CA ALA A 55 10.10 -6.32 28.52
C ALA A 55 10.26 -6.18 27.00
N VAL A 56 10.76 -7.22 26.29
CA VAL A 56 10.81 -7.21 24.82
C VAL A 56 9.40 -7.13 24.23
N TYR A 57 8.46 -7.90 24.77
CA TYR A 57 7.04 -7.84 24.38
C TYR A 57 6.46 -6.43 24.58
N THR A 58 6.67 -5.83 25.75
CA THR A 58 6.25 -4.45 26.07
C THR A 58 6.84 -3.44 25.09
N GLY A 59 8.13 -3.58 24.75
CA GLY A 59 8.81 -2.75 23.76
C GLY A 59 8.22 -2.88 22.36
N LEU A 60 7.94 -4.13 21.91
CA LEU A 60 7.35 -4.38 20.61
C LEU A 60 5.92 -3.84 20.51
N VAL A 61 5.10 -4.01 21.55
CA VAL A 61 3.73 -3.46 21.61
C VAL A 61 3.76 -1.94 21.47
N ALA A 62 4.60 -1.24 22.23
CA ALA A 62 4.75 0.21 22.13
C ALA A 62 5.18 0.66 20.72
N ALA A 63 6.18 -0.02 20.14
CA ALA A 63 6.69 0.25 18.80
C ALA A 63 5.67 -0.06 17.69
N ALA A 64 4.81 -1.06 17.86
CA ALA A 64 3.74 -1.37 16.92
C ALA A 64 2.68 -0.26 16.87
N TYR A 65 2.32 0.35 18.02
CA TYR A 65 1.48 1.54 18.05
C TYR A 65 2.15 2.76 17.40
N THR A 66 3.46 2.96 17.58
CA THR A 66 4.24 3.97 16.85
C THR A 66 4.19 3.74 15.34
N CYS A 67 4.34 2.49 14.91
CA CYS A 67 4.31 2.11 13.51
C CYS A 67 2.92 2.32 12.89
N LEU A 68 1.86 1.97 13.62
CA LEU A 68 0.47 2.25 13.22
C LEU A 68 0.27 3.76 13.04
N LEU A 69 0.70 4.57 14.01
CA LEU A 69 0.62 6.03 13.94
C LEU A 69 1.38 6.60 12.73
N ILE A 70 2.61 6.14 12.45
CA ILE A 70 3.39 6.62 11.30
C ILE A 70 2.72 6.21 9.97
N ASN A 71 2.25 4.96 9.86
CA ASN A 71 1.42 4.52 8.72
C ASN A 71 0.13 5.37 8.59
N GLY A 72 -0.38 5.91 9.70
CA GLY A 72 -1.45 6.91 9.76
C GLY A 72 -1.19 8.19 8.96
N PHE A 73 0.08 8.57 8.77
CA PHE A 73 0.50 9.78 8.07
C PHE A 73 1.04 9.53 6.65
N VAL A 74 1.45 8.30 6.32
CA VAL A 74 1.98 7.95 4.98
C VAL A 74 0.98 8.29 3.87
N GLY A 75 -0.31 8.05 4.10
CA GLY A 75 -1.37 8.35 3.14
C GLY A 75 -1.58 9.84 2.83
N PHE A 76 -0.96 10.75 3.59
CA PHE A 76 -0.95 12.20 3.29
C PHE A 76 0.22 12.62 2.39
N GLN A 77 1.13 11.69 2.04
CA GLN A 77 2.27 11.93 1.14
C GLN A 77 3.20 13.09 1.58
N PHE A 78 3.26 13.41 2.87
CA PHE A 78 4.19 14.43 3.42
C PHE A 78 5.67 14.10 3.17
N ALA A 79 5.99 12.82 3.01
CA ALA A 79 7.22 12.34 2.42
C ALA A 79 6.85 11.34 1.32
N GLU A 80 7.67 11.27 0.26
CA GLU A 80 7.50 10.27 -0.79
C GLU A 80 7.56 8.86 -0.20
N ASP A 81 6.48 8.10 -0.42
CA ASP A 81 6.32 6.75 0.11
C ASP A 81 7.36 5.77 -0.44
N GLY A 82 7.77 4.80 0.37
CA GLY A 82 8.73 3.77 -0.03
C GLY A 82 10.16 4.26 -0.29
N THR A 83 10.44 5.56 -0.13
CA THR A 83 11.79 6.14 -0.15
C THR A 83 12.65 5.60 0.99
N PRO A 84 13.99 5.57 0.83
CA PRO A 84 14.88 5.19 1.94
C PRO A 84 14.69 6.09 3.16
N LEU A 85 14.36 7.38 2.98
CA LEU A 85 14.11 8.33 4.07
C LEU A 85 12.88 7.93 4.88
N SER A 86 11.72 7.72 4.22
CA SER A 86 10.48 7.23 4.87
C SER A 86 10.74 5.98 5.72
N LEU A 87 11.40 4.99 5.11
CA LEU A 87 11.65 3.69 5.74
C LEU A 87 12.63 3.78 6.92
N TRP A 88 13.70 4.57 6.80
CA TRP A 88 14.64 4.77 7.91
C TRP A 88 14.01 5.59 9.04
N PHE A 89 13.21 6.60 8.72
CA PHE A 89 12.46 7.35 9.74
C PHE A 89 11.51 6.44 10.52
N LEU A 90 10.69 5.63 9.83
CA LEU A 90 9.78 4.67 10.47
C LEU A 90 10.55 3.68 11.34
N ARG A 91 11.65 3.09 10.83
CA ARG A 91 12.48 2.12 11.56
C ARG A 91 13.12 2.72 12.80
N ILE A 92 13.72 3.90 12.68
CA ILE A 92 14.40 4.58 13.80
C ILE A 92 13.39 4.99 14.87
N SER A 93 12.24 5.58 14.49
CA SER A 93 11.18 5.92 15.45
C SER A 93 10.64 4.70 16.18
N CYS A 94 10.44 3.57 15.48
CA CYS A 94 10.04 2.31 16.11
C CYS A 94 11.12 1.77 17.06
N LEU A 95 12.40 1.83 16.67
CA LEU A 95 13.53 1.35 17.49
C LEU A 95 13.72 2.22 18.75
N VAL A 96 13.56 3.54 18.64
CA VAL A 96 13.64 4.46 19.79
C VAL A 96 12.51 4.18 20.79
N VAL A 97 11.26 4.07 20.34
CA VAL A 97 10.13 3.76 21.23
C VAL A 97 10.24 2.36 21.82
N PHE A 98 10.71 1.37 21.04
CA PHE A 98 11.05 0.04 21.54
C PHE A 98 12.08 0.12 22.67
N GLY A 99 13.20 0.81 22.45
CA GLY A 99 14.30 0.91 23.43
C GLY A 99 13.90 1.62 24.72
N VAL A 100 13.17 2.72 24.62
CA VAL A 100 12.63 3.45 25.80
C VAL A 100 11.66 2.56 26.59
N SER A 101 10.72 1.92 25.90
CA SER A 101 9.69 1.09 26.54
C SER A 101 10.27 -0.18 27.16
N PHE A 102 11.24 -0.81 26.49
CA PHE A 102 12.03 -1.93 27.00
C PHE A 102 12.80 -1.53 28.27
N PHE A 103 13.50 -0.39 28.26
CA PHE A 103 14.24 0.12 29.42
C PHE A 103 13.31 0.38 30.61
N VAL A 104 12.17 1.05 30.40
CA VAL A 104 11.15 1.31 31.43
C VAL A 104 10.60 0.01 32.00
N ALA A 105 10.33 -1.00 31.17
CA ALA A 105 9.85 -2.30 31.62
C ALA A 105 10.90 -3.03 32.49
N ILE A 106 12.16 -3.12 32.05
CA ILE A 106 13.26 -3.73 32.84
C ILE A 106 13.50 -2.98 34.14
N ALA A 107 13.52 -1.64 34.12
CA ALA A 107 13.72 -0.83 35.31
C ALA A 107 12.59 -1.03 36.33
N THR A 108 11.35 -1.14 35.85
CA THR A 108 10.16 -1.46 36.67
C THR A 108 10.29 -2.86 37.28
N PHE A 109 10.53 -3.90 36.48
CA PHE A 109 10.65 -5.27 36.98
C PHE A 109 11.79 -5.45 37.99
N GLN A 110 12.90 -4.73 37.85
CA GLN A 110 14.02 -4.80 38.80
C GLN A 110 13.89 -3.86 40.00
N SER A 111 12.82 -3.05 40.11
CA SER A 111 12.66 -1.96 41.11
C SER A 111 13.89 -1.04 41.19
N LYS A 112 14.45 -0.63 40.04
CA LYS A 112 15.65 0.21 39.95
C LYS A 112 15.32 1.59 39.38
N PHE A 113 16.24 2.54 39.55
CA PHE A 113 16.15 3.90 38.99
C PHE A 113 14.88 4.67 39.37
N GLY A 114 14.35 4.44 40.58
CA GLY A 114 13.13 5.08 41.07
C GLY A 114 11.81 4.44 40.61
N PHE A 115 11.86 3.46 39.71
CA PHE A 115 10.70 2.64 39.38
C PHE A 115 10.43 1.61 40.48
N SER A 116 9.15 1.32 40.74
CA SER A 116 8.71 0.36 41.74
C SER A 116 7.70 -0.61 41.14
N ASN A 117 7.92 -1.91 41.33
CA ASN A 117 6.96 -2.96 41.00
C ASN A 117 5.58 -2.73 41.66
N ALA A 118 5.53 -2.11 42.84
CA ALA A 118 4.28 -1.86 43.56
C ALA A 118 3.46 -0.68 43.00
N LYS A 119 4.08 0.20 42.22
CA LYS A 119 3.43 1.35 41.55
C LYS A 119 4.02 1.53 40.14
N PRO A 120 3.67 0.65 39.18
CA PRO A 120 4.32 0.58 37.88
C PRO A 120 3.81 1.67 36.91
N ILE A 121 4.00 2.94 37.27
CA ILE A 121 3.53 4.12 36.51
C ILE A 121 4.08 4.13 35.08
N GLY A 122 5.34 3.68 34.88
CA GLY A 122 5.94 3.57 33.56
C GLY A 122 5.20 2.57 32.64
N LEU A 123 4.83 1.40 33.16
CA LEU A 123 4.04 0.43 32.40
C LEU A 123 2.61 0.93 32.15
N PHE A 124 2.00 1.63 33.11
CA PHE A 124 0.69 2.27 32.90
C PHE A 124 0.72 3.27 31.73
N ILE A 125 1.75 4.11 31.62
CA ILE A 125 1.90 5.03 30.50
C ILE A 125 2.02 4.27 29.17
N ILE A 126 2.80 3.18 29.13
CA ILE A 126 3.04 2.40 27.90
C ILE A 126 1.79 1.60 27.45
N TYR A 127 1.05 1.00 28.38
CA TYR A 127 -0.10 0.15 28.04
C TYR A 127 -1.45 0.89 27.99
N MET A 128 -1.61 2.00 28.71
CA MET A 128 -2.87 2.77 28.72
C MET A 128 -2.75 4.06 27.93
N LEU A 129 -1.83 4.95 28.32
CA LEU A 129 -1.80 6.31 27.77
C LEU A 129 -1.30 6.34 26.31
N TRP A 130 -0.27 5.57 25.99
CA TRP A 130 0.29 5.53 24.63
C TRP A 130 -0.70 5.01 23.57
N PRO A 131 -1.42 3.88 23.77
CA PRO A 131 -2.44 3.44 22.82
C PRO A 131 -3.64 4.39 22.72
N ILE A 132 -4.05 5.01 23.84
CA ILE A 132 -5.12 6.03 23.87
C ILE A 132 -4.75 7.29 23.07
N ILE A 133 -3.46 7.58 22.88
CA ILE A 133 -3.01 8.65 21.98
C ILE A 133 -2.92 8.11 20.54
N CYS A 134 -2.20 7.00 20.32
CA CYS A 134 -1.91 6.51 18.98
C CYS A 134 -3.15 6.08 18.17
N VAL A 135 -4.08 5.36 18.79
CA VAL A 135 -5.23 4.78 18.07
C VAL A 135 -6.22 5.86 17.62
N PRO A 136 -6.67 6.82 18.45
CA PRO A 136 -7.50 7.92 18.00
C PRO A 136 -6.80 8.84 16.99
N THR A 137 -5.50 9.12 17.15
CA THR A 137 -4.75 9.89 16.13
C THR A 137 -4.76 9.20 14.78
N TYR A 138 -4.54 7.88 14.74
CA TYR A 138 -4.65 7.08 13.52
C TYR A 138 -6.08 7.10 12.93
N ILE A 139 -7.12 6.87 13.75
CA ILE A 139 -8.51 6.88 13.28
C ILE A 139 -8.88 8.25 12.68
N ILE A 140 -8.53 9.35 13.35
CA ILE A 140 -8.78 10.70 12.86
C ILE A 140 -8.02 10.96 11.56
N SER A 141 -6.75 10.54 11.45
CA SER A 141 -5.96 10.74 10.23
C SER A 141 -6.55 9.96 9.04
N GLN A 142 -6.95 8.69 9.24
CA GLN A 142 -7.58 7.91 8.18
C GLN A 142 -8.96 8.45 7.79
N LEU A 143 -9.79 8.89 8.74
CA LEU A 143 -11.07 9.52 8.42
C LEU A 143 -10.89 10.81 7.60
N ILE A 144 -9.92 11.65 7.95
CA ILE A 144 -9.60 12.87 7.17
C ILE A 144 -9.17 12.50 5.75
N LEU A 145 -8.28 11.51 5.59
CA LEU A 145 -7.84 11.03 4.28
C LEU A 145 -9.03 10.54 3.44
N VAL A 146 -9.84 9.64 3.98
CA VAL A 146 -11.01 9.12 3.24
C VAL A 146 -11.94 10.27 2.87
N PHE A 147 -12.33 11.13 3.80
CA PHE A 147 -13.28 12.22 3.51
C PHE A 147 -12.77 13.23 2.49
N ARG A 148 -11.47 13.56 2.50
CA ARG A 148 -10.88 14.63 1.66
C ARG A 148 -10.32 14.15 0.32
N THR A 149 -9.81 12.93 0.25
CA THR A 149 -9.00 12.44 -0.89
C THR A 149 -9.70 11.35 -1.69
N LEU A 150 -10.49 10.48 -1.05
CA LEU A 150 -11.10 9.32 -1.71
C LEU A 150 -12.56 9.59 -2.11
N GLU A 151 -12.92 9.17 -3.32
CA GLU A 151 -14.32 9.19 -3.80
C GLU A 151 -15.11 8.01 -3.25
N ASP A 152 -14.51 6.80 -3.19
CA ASP A 152 -15.12 5.63 -2.56
C ASP A 152 -15.19 5.81 -1.03
N ARG A 153 -16.39 5.59 -0.48
CA ARG A 153 -16.69 5.67 0.96
C ARG A 153 -16.67 4.31 1.64
N TRP A 154 -16.51 3.21 0.90
CA TRP A 154 -16.40 1.85 1.45
C TRP A 154 -15.35 1.71 2.58
N PRO A 155 -14.14 2.32 2.50
CA PRO A 155 -13.13 2.20 3.56
C PRO A 155 -13.57 2.74 4.93
N ILE A 156 -14.60 3.60 5.00
CA ILE A 156 -15.17 4.07 6.28
C ILE A 156 -15.73 2.90 7.09
N GLY A 157 -16.31 1.90 6.43
CA GLY A 157 -16.82 0.69 7.07
C GLY A 157 -15.69 -0.10 7.76
N ASP A 158 -14.56 -0.29 7.08
CA ASP A 158 -13.40 -0.99 7.65
C ASP A 158 -12.81 -0.21 8.85
N ILE A 159 -12.73 1.13 8.79
CA ILE A 159 -12.31 1.96 9.95
C ILE A 159 -13.29 1.80 11.13
N PHE A 160 -14.60 1.85 10.87
CA PHE A 160 -15.62 1.74 11.91
C PHE A 160 -15.59 0.37 12.58
N PHE A 161 -15.61 -0.72 11.82
CA PHE A 161 -15.54 -2.07 12.37
C PHE A 161 -14.22 -2.34 13.09
N GLY A 162 -13.08 -1.88 12.54
CA GLY A 162 -11.78 -1.98 13.20
C GLY A 162 -11.74 -1.28 14.56
N THR A 163 -12.31 -0.07 14.64
CA THR A 163 -12.44 0.71 15.87
C THR A 163 -13.38 0.04 16.87
N ALA A 164 -14.53 -0.45 16.40
CA ALA A 164 -15.51 -1.15 17.25
C ALA A 164 -14.92 -2.42 17.86
N PHE A 165 -14.24 -3.27 17.08
CA PHE A 165 -13.57 -4.47 17.60
C PHE A 165 -12.47 -4.13 18.60
N PHE A 166 -11.68 -3.08 18.36
CA PHE A 166 -10.68 -2.63 19.32
C PHE A 166 -11.32 -2.19 20.64
N ALA A 167 -12.32 -1.31 20.59
CA ALA A 167 -13.00 -0.79 21.77
C ALA A 167 -13.71 -1.88 22.57
N ILE A 168 -14.42 -2.81 21.89
CA ILE A 168 -15.04 -3.98 22.52
C ILE A 168 -13.98 -4.85 23.18
N GLY A 169 -12.83 -5.09 22.52
CA GLY A 169 -11.72 -5.82 23.10
C GLY A 169 -11.21 -5.20 24.42
N GLN A 170 -10.98 -3.87 24.44
CA GLN A 170 -10.55 -3.17 25.66
C GLN A 170 -11.59 -3.29 26.78
N VAL A 171 -12.89 -3.15 26.47
CA VAL A 171 -13.97 -3.29 27.47
C VAL A 171 -14.06 -4.72 28.01
N LEU A 172 -13.92 -5.74 27.16
CA LEU A 172 -13.92 -7.14 27.59
C LEU A 172 -12.74 -7.44 28.53
N LEU A 173 -11.55 -6.89 28.25
CA LEU A 173 -10.37 -7.08 29.11
C LEU A 173 -10.46 -6.33 30.44
N PHE A 174 -10.87 -5.05 30.44
CA PHE A 174 -10.82 -4.22 31.65
C PHE A 174 -12.07 -4.28 32.53
N VAL A 175 -13.24 -4.61 31.97
CA VAL A 175 -14.52 -4.63 32.72
C VAL A 175 -15.01 -6.05 32.96
N PHE A 176 -14.93 -6.94 31.96
CA PHE A 176 -15.61 -8.23 32.00
C PHE A 176 -14.70 -9.46 32.17
N SER A 177 -13.37 -9.31 32.25
CA SER A 177 -12.45 -10.48 32.27
C SER A 177 -12.74 -11.45 33.42
N VAL A 178 -12.98 -10.94 34.63
CA VAL A 178 -13.29 -11.76 35.82
C VAL A 178 -14.65 -12.46 35.67
N GLU A 179 -15.69 -11.71 35.30
CA GLU A 179 -17.04 -12.24 35.06
C GLU A 179 -17.05 -13.37 34.01
N ILE A 180 -16.26 -13.21 32.94
CA ILE A 180 -16.08 -14.23 31.90
C ILE A 180 -15.33 -15.45 32.45
N CYS A 181 -14.25 -15.25 33.20
CA CYS A 181 -13.46 -16.32 33.79
C CYS A 181 -14.29 -17.17 34.77
N ASP A 182 -15.11 -16.54 35.60
CA ASP A 182 -16.02 -17.21 36.53
C ASP A 182 -17.16 -17.93 35.80
N ALA A 183 -17.80 -17.28 34.82
CA ALA A 183 -18.89 -17.87 34.03
C ALA A 183 -18.47 -19.12 33.25
N ILE A 184 -17.22 -19.16 32.75
CA ILE A 184 -16.67 -20.28 31.97
C ILE A 184 -15.75 -21.17 32.85
N LYS A 185 -15.91 -21.16 34.18
CA LYS A 185 -15.20 -22.05 35.13
C LYS A 185 -13.67 -22.10 34.93
N HIS A 186 -13.06 -20.95 34.64
CA HIS A 186 -11.63 -20.78 34.41
C HIS A 186 -11.04 -21.57 33.22
N TYR A 187 -11.87 -22.04 32.26
CA TYR A 187 -11.37 -22.61 31.00
C TYR A 187 -10.94 -21.53 29.99
N ILE A 188 -11.55 -20.34 30.06
CA ILE A 188 -11.29 -19.20 29.17
C ILE A 188 -11.34 -17.92 30.01
N ASP A 189 -10.36 -17.04 29.82
CA ASP A 189 -10.29 -15.71 30.44
C ASP A 189 -10.51 -14.61 29.38
N GLY A 190 -10.79 -13.37 29.81
CA GLY A 190 -10.99 -12.22 28.94
C GLY A 190 -9.81 -11.92 28.01
N LEU A 191 -8.58 -12.35 28.34
CA LEU A 191 -7.41 -12.31 27.44
C LEU A 191 -7.66 -13.03 26.09
N PHE A 192 -8.43 -14.12 26.07
CA PHE A 192 -8.77 -14.82 24.83
C PHE A 192 -9.69 -13.97 23.94
N PHE A 193 -10.74 -13.39 24.51
CA PHE A 193 -11.66 -12.53 23.76
C PHE A 193 -11.00 -11.21 23.34
N TYR A 194 -10.14 -10.65 24.20
CA TYR A 194 -9.30 -9.50 23.89
C TYR A 194 -8.41 -9.75 22.67
N THR A 195 -7.64 -10.84 22.68
CA THR A 195 -6.73 -11.17 21.57
C THR A 195 -7.48 -11.46 20.27
N LEU A 196 -8.66 -12.10 20.33
CA LEU A 196 -9.56 -12.29 19.19
C LEU A 196 -10.06 -10.94 18.64
N CYS A 197 -10.57 -10.05 19.50
CA CYS A 197 -11.02 -8.71 19.11
C CYS A 197 -9.89 -7.84 18.52
N VAL A 198 -8.68 -7.90 19.08
CA VAL A 198 -7.49 -7.24 18.53
C VAL A 198 -7.11 -7.82 17.17
N LEU A 199 -7.18 -9.15 16.99
CA LEU A 199 -6.94 -9.78 15.70
C LEU A 199 -7.95 -9.32 14.64
N LEU A 200 -9.24 -9.27 14.97
CA LEU A 200 -10.26 -8.73 14.07
C LEU A 200 -10.02 -7.25 13.73
N SER A 201 -9.62 -6.45 14.70
CA SER A 201 -9.26 -5.04 14.48
C SER A 201 -8.06 -4.90 13.52
N VAL A 202 -7.00 -5.69 13.73
CA VAL A 202 -5.81 -5.73 12.85
C VAL A 202 -6.16 -6.25 11.44
N MET A 203 -7.12 -7.17 11.31
CA MET A 203 -7.65 -7.58 10.01
C MET A 203 -8.43 -6.45 9.32
N MET A 204 -9.13 -5.59 10.04
CA MET A 204 -9.78 -4.40 9.46
C MET A 204 -8.75 -3.33 9.06
N VAL A 205 -7.64 -3.17 9.79
CA VAL A 205 -6.50 -2.33 9.34
C VAL A 205 -5.91 -2.86 8.02
N TYR A 206 -5.79 -4.19 7.87
CA TYR A 206 -5.40 -4.80 6.60
C TYR A 206 -6.43 -4.52 5.48
N LYS A 207 -7.72 -4.75 5.73
CA LYS A 207 -8.78 -4.54 4.73
C LYS A 207 -8.90 -3.08 4.32
N TYR A 208 -8.73 -2.15 5.25
CA TYR A 208 -8.64 -0.72 4.97
C TYR A 208 -7.49 -0.41 4.01
N TRP A 209 -6.26 -0.85 4.32
CA TRP A 209 -5.11 -0.65 3.43
C TRP A 209 -5.30 -1.29 2.05
N ASP A 210 -5.87 -2.50 2.01
CA ASP A 210 -6.18 -3.21 0.75
C ASP A 210 -7.25 -2.47 -0.07
N SER A 211 -8.23 -1.86 0.60
CA SER A 211 -9.33 -1.12 -0.03
C SER A 211 -8.92 0.23 -0.63
N ILE A 212 -7.83 0.84 -0.14
CA ILE A 212 -7.28 2.11 -0.67
C ILE A 212 -6.12 1.89 -1.66
N THR A 213 -5.88 0.65 -2.07
CA THR A 213 -4.83 0.24 -3.04
C THR A 213 -5.37 -0.80 -4.03
N ARG A 214 -6.64 -0.70 -4.41
CA ARG A 214 -7.32 -1.70 -5.27
C ARG A 214 -6.86 -1.57 -6.73
N GLU A 215 -6.62 -0.35 -7.16
CA GLU A 215 -6.11 0.06 -8.47
C GLU A 215 -4.74 -0.54 -8.83
N ASP A 216 -3.92 -0.93 -7.84
CA ASP A 216 -2.63 -1.58 -8.12
C ASP A 216 -2.76 -3.02 -8.67
N LEU A 217 -3.94 -3.64 -8.56
CA LEU A 217 -4.18 -5.00 -9.03
C LEU A 217 -4.61 -5.04 -10.51
N GLU A 218 -5.33 -4.05 -11.01
CA GLU A 218 -5.81 -4.01 -12.40
C GLU A 218 -4.66 -3.87 -13.42
N PHE A 219 -3.61 -3.11 -13.09
CA PHE A 219 -2.41 -3.02 -13.94
C PHE A 219 -1.56 -4.29 -13.96
N SER A 220 -1.72 -5.20 -12.98
CA SER A 220 -0.97 -6.47 -12.93
C SER A 220 -1.55 -7.56 -13.85
N VAL A 221 -2.73 -7.36 -14.44
CA VAL A 221 -3.37 -8.32 -15.37
C VAL A 221 -3.22 -7.93 -16.85
N GLY A 222 -2.49 -6.84 -17.15
CA GLY A 222 -2.40 -6.23 -18.48
C GLY A 222 -1.39 -6.84 -19.47
N SER A 223 -0.46 -7.71 -19.04
CA SER A 223 0.58 -8.27 -19.93
C SER A 223 0.13 -9.48 -20.78
N LYS A 224 -1.18 -9.75 -20.78
CA LYS A 224 -1.89 -10.50 -21.83
C LYS A 224 -3.12 -9.73 -22.30
N ALA A 225 -2.98 -8.41 -22.50
CA ALA A 225 -3.87 -7.69 -23.41
C ALA A 225 -3.97 -8.49 -24.71
N ALA A 226 -5.20 -8.74 -25.17
CA ALA A 226 -5.47 -9.76 -26.17
C ALA A 226 -4.61 -9.55 -27.42
N VAL A 227 -3.90 -10.62 -27.83
CA VAL A 227 -3.49 -10.79 -29.22
C VAL A 227 -4.78 -10.99 -30.01
N TRP A 228 -5.42 -9.86 -30.34
CA TRP A 228 -6.27 -9.80 -31.51
C TRP A 228 -5.35 -10.06 -32.69
N GLU A 229 -5.30 -11.33 -33.12
CA GLU A 229 -4.81 -11.65 -34.46
C GLU A 229 -5.73 -10.95 -35.44
N VAL A 230 -5.37 -9.71 -35.81
CA VAL A 230 -5.80 -9.11 -37.06
C VAL A 230 -5.13 -9.95 -38.15
N LYS A 231 -5.79 -11.06 -38.51
CA LYS A 231 -5.54 -11.78 -39.75
C LYS A 231 -5.99 -10.86 -40.88
N ASP A 232 -5.10 -9.93 -41.22
CA ASP A 232 -5.30 -8.95 -42.28
C ASP A 232 -5.43 -9.69 -43.61
N PRO A 233 -6.64 -9.74 -44.24
CA PRO A 233 -6.85 -10.58 -45.43
C PRO A 233 -6.06 -10.10 -46.65
N LEU A 234 -5.46 -8.90 -46.57
CA LEU A 234 -4.72 -8.24 -47.66
C LEU A 234 -3.24 -8.63 -47.74
N LEU A 235 -2.74 -9.46 -46.83
CA LEU A 235 -1.37 -10.02 -46.88
C LEU A 235 -1.34 -11.49 -47.34
N ALA A 236 -2.45 -12.03 -47.85
CA ALA A 236 -2.44 -13.26 -48.62
C ALA A 236 -1.65 -13.05 -49.93
N PRO A 237 -0.65 -13.89 -50.26
CA PRO A 237 0.22 -13.65 -51.40
C PRO A 237 -0.46 -13.98 -52.74
N GLY A 238 -1.04 -12.96 -53.38
CA GLY A 238 -1.28 -12.88 -54.82
C GLY A 238 -2.37 -13.80 -55.43
N PRO A 239 -3.13 -13.32 -56.44
CA PRO A 239 -3.92 -14.19 -57.28
C PRO A 239 -2.98 -14.93 -58.26
N GLU A 240 -2.78 -16.23 -58.01
CA GLU A 240 -2.21 -17.12 -59.01
C GLU A 240 -3.24 -17.30 -60.14
N TYR A 241 -2.81 -17.12 -61.39
CA TYR A 241 -3.70 -17.15 -62.56
C TYR A 241 -4.36 -18.53 -62.70
N GLY A 242 -5.68 -18.55 -62.75
CA GLY A 242 -6.50 -19.73 -63.04
C GLY A 242 -7.50 -19.43 -64.14
N ASP A 243 -7.03 -19.41 -65.39
CA ASP A 243 -7.89 -19.36 -66.57
C ASP A 243 -8.26 -20.79 -67.03
N GLU A 244 -9.56 -20.98 -67.26
CA GLU A 244 -10.21 -22.04 -68.08
C GLU A 244 -10.04 -23.51 -67.60
N ASP A 245 -11.11 -24.27 -67.34
CA ASP A 245 -11.97 -24.76 -68.42
C ASP A 245 -13.40 -25.22 -67.98
N SER A 246 -14.36 -25.05 -68.90
CA SER A 246 -15.60 -25.81 -69.16
C SER A 246 -16.63 -26.19 -68.05
N GLY A 247 -17.84 -25.59 -68.19
CA GLY A 247 -19.06 -26.38 -68.45
C GLY A 247 -20.24 -26.31 -67.45
N SER A 248 -21.38 -25.75 -67.91
CA SER A 248 -22.79 -25.95 -67.43
C SER A 248 -23.10 -25.79 -65.92
N ASP A 249 -24.08 -25.00 -65.49
CA ASP A 249 -25.47 -25.07 -65.95
C ASP A 249 -26.29 -23.76 -65.83
N ARG A 250 -27.50 -23.76 -66.41
CA ARG A 250 -28.30 -22.54 -66.68
C ARG A 250 -29.09 -21.96 -65.48
N TYR A 251 -29.00 -20.64 -65.34
CA TYR A 251 -29.96 -19.70 -64.72
C TYR A 251 -31.29 -19.57 -65.54
N PRO A 252 -32.28 -18.67 -65.26
CA PRO A 252 -32.40 -17.64 -64.19
C PRO A 252 -33.81 -17.54 -63.51
N TYR A 253 -33.98 -16.64 -62.53
CA TYR A 253 -34.76 -15.39 -62.73
C TYR A 253 -34.71 -14.42 -61.53
N SER A 254 -34.49 -13.14 -61.84
CA SER A 254 -34.69 -11.97 -60.99
C SER A 254 -35.15 -10.78 -61.86
N MET A 255 -36.02 -9.92 -61.31
CA MET A 255 -36.41 -8.61 -61.85
C MET A 255 -36.64 -7.67 -60.65
N GLY A 256 -36.41 -6.36 -60.73
CA GLY A 256 -35.97 -5.53 -61.85
C GLY A 256 -35.58 -4.12 -61.39
N SER A 257 -35.25 -3.21 -62.33
CA SER A 257 -34.61 -1.91 -62.07
C SER A 257 -35.29 -0.72 -62.75
N ALA A 258 -35.04 0.51 -62.25
CA ALA A 258 -35.07 1.85 -62.92
C ALA A 258 -34.88 2.95 -61.84
N GLY A 259 -34.37 4.18 -62.06
CA GLY A 259 -33.80 4.89 -63.22
C GLY A 259 -33.37 6.34 -62.82
N LEU A 260 -32.51 7.01 -63.60
CA LEU A 260 -31.91 8.38 -63.39
C LEU A 260 -32.74 9.49 -64.15
N PRO A 261 -32.36 10.80 -64.40
CA PRO A 261 -31.10 11.58 -64.21
C PRO A 261 -31.29 13.13 -63.78
N PRO A 262 -30.51 14.21 -64.16
CA PRO A 262 -29.87 15.12 -63.15
C PRO A 262 -29.70 16.68 -63.43
N LEU A 263 -28.87 17.38 -62.58
CA LEU A 263 -28.14 18.70 -62.72
C LEU A 263 -28.91 20.05 -62.61
N PRO A 264 -28.29 21.25 -62.34
CA PRO A 264 -26.85 21.73 -62.26
C PRO A 264 -26.50 22.50 -60.91
N GLN A 265 -25.55 23.47 -60.73
CA GLN A 265 -24.06 23.58 -60.90
C GLN A 265 -23.49 24.91 -60.23
N GLN A 266 -22.14 25.11 -60.13
CA GLN A 266 -21.31 26.31 -59.70
C GLN A 266 -20.95 26.48 -58.19
N GLY A 267 -19.74 26.91 -57.74
CA GLY A 267 -18.40 27.11 -58.39
C GLY A 267 -17.39 27.92 -57.50
N GLY A 268 -16.05 27.72 -57.63
CA GLY A 268 -14.98 28.61 -57.07
C GLY A 268 -13.91 27.99 -56.13
N MET A 269 -12.65 28.49 -56.14
CA MET A 269 -11.51 28.11 -55.23
C MET A 269 -10.78 29.36 -54.60
N PRO A 270 -9.56 29.33 -53.99
CA PRO A 270 -9.27 29.87 -52.62
C PRO A 270 -8.13 30.95 -52.63
N PRO A 271 -7.23 31.18 -51.62
CA PRO A 271 -7.18 30.90 -50.16
C PRO A 271 -6.76 32.13 -49.27
N HIS A 272 -6.88 32.04 -47.92
CA HIS A 272 -5.92 32.45 -46.84
C HIS A 272 -6.60 32.59 -45.44
N PRO A 273 -5.88 32.71 -44.29
CA PRO A 273 -6.34 32.14 -43.02
C PRO A 273 -6.84 33.18 -41.99
N GLY A 274 -7.91 32.82 -41.27
CA GLY A 274 -8.50 33.63 -40.21
C GLY A 274 -8.89 32.82 -38.97
N GLN A 275 -8.14 33.09 -37.90
CA GLN A 275 -8.38 32.85 -36.47
C GLN A 275 -9.78 32.44 -35.91
N GLN A 276 -9.68 31.74 -34.76
CA GLN A 276 -10.63 31.60 -33.62
C GLN A 276 -11.65 30.44 -33.63
N GLY A 277 -11.70 29.66 -32.53
CA GLY A 277 -12.62 28.50 -32.42
C GLY A 277 -12.64 27.58 -31.18
N ALA A 278 -12.07 27.92 -30.01
CA ALA A 278 -12.36 27.27 -28.68
C ALA A 278 -12.08 25.74 -28.52
N PRO A 279 -12.38 25.09 -27.35
CA PRO A 279 -11.87 25.31 -25.99
C PRO A 279 -11.30 24.03 -25.30
N ASN A 280 -10.91 24.14 -24.01
CA ASN A 280 -10.64 23.05 -23.03
C ASN A 280 -9.39 22.16 -23.27
N GLN A 281 -8.67 21.61 -22.28
CA GLN A 281 -8.75 21.57 -20.81
C GLN A 281 -7.38 21.96 -20.19
N ARG A 282 -7.35 22.51 -18.97
CA ARG A 282 -6.14 22.56 -18.12
C ARG A 282 -6.44 21.88 -16.78
N GLY A 283 -5.52 21.05 -16.32
CA GLY A 283 -5.64 20.27 -15.07
C GLY A 283 -5.55 21.11 -13.80
N PRO A 284 -5.74 20.49 -12.62
CA PRO A 284 -5.79 21.19 -11.34
C PRO A 284 -4.44 21.83 -10.97
N PRO A 285 -4.45 22.96 -10.23
CA PRO A 285 -3.24 23.71 -9.90
C PRO A 285 -2.44 23.05 -8.77
N SER A 286 -1.13 22.92 -8.97
CA SER A 286 -0.19 22.68 -7.87
C SER A 286 -0.07 23.92 -6.99
N LEU A 287 -0.04 23.73 -5.67
CA LEU A 287 0.23 24.78 -4.68
C LEU A 287 1.73 24.85 -4.37
N VAL A 288 2.18 26.06 -4.03
CA VAL A 288 3.58 26.46 -3.72
C VAL A 288 4.45 26.74 -4.96
N GLY A 289 4.87 28.01 -5.10
CA GLY A 289 5.75 28.48 -6.16
C GLY A 289 7.23 28.44 -5.79
N GLY A 290 8.11 28.34 -6.79
CA GLY A 290 9.56 28.22 -6.58
C GLY A 290 10.40 28.20 -7.85
N VAL A 291 10.44 29.33 -8.58
CA VAL A 291 11.55 29.78 -9.45
C VAL A 291 12.13 28.79 -10.49
N SER A 292 11.63 28.92 -11.72
CA SER A 292 12.33 28.80 -13.01
C SER A 292 13.73 28.13 -13.10
N GLY A 293 13.79 26.97 -13.77
CA GLY A 293 14.99 26.43 -14.41
C GLY A 293 14.78 26.29 -15.93
N GLY A 294 14.95 27.40 -16.66
CA GLY A 294 14.70 27.45 -18.11
C GLY A 294 15.76 26.70 -18.93
N GLN A 295 15.33 26.07 -20.03
CA GLN A 295 16.21 25.46 -21.02
C GLN A 295 17.20 26.48 -21.60
N MET A 296 18.49 26.12 -21.67
CA MET A 296 19.44 26.77 -22.58
C MET A 296 20.16 25.72 -23.42
N TYR A 297 19.95 25.80 -24.74
CA TYR A 297 20.74 25.13 -25.77
C TYR A 297 21.25 26.25 -26.68
N GLY A 298 22.55 26.50 -26.71
CA GLY A 298 23.12 27.68 -27.40
C GLY A 298 24.63 27.65 -27.47
N SER A 299 25.15 27.66 -28.70
CA SER A 299 26.56 27.44 -29.10
C SER A 299 27.56 28.57 -28.79
N GLN A 300 28.85 28.26 -29.00
CA GLN A 300 30.07 29.12 -29.05
C GLN A 300 30.79 29.32 -27.70
N GLY A 301 32.09 29.10 -27.52
CA GLY A 301 33.09 28.38 -28.34
C GLY A 301 34.48 29.04 -28.36
N ARG A 302 35.54 28.36 -27.87
CA ARG A 302 36.92 28.42 -28.42
C ARG A 302 37.93 27.50 -27.69
N ALA A 303 38.91 27.07 -28.48
CA ALA A 303 39.96 26.07 -28.26
C ALA A 303 40.96 26.28 -27.10
N GLN A 304 41.41 25.17 -26.51
CA GLN A 304 42.83 24.84 -26.28
C GLN A 304 43.00 23.36 -25.85
N GLY A 305 44.20 22.79 -26.05
CA GLY A 305 44.64 21.57 -25.37
C GLY A 305 44.68 20.29 -26.23
N GLN A 306 45.87 19.70 -26.33
CA GLN A 306 46.19 18.50 -27.11
C GLN A 306 46.59 17.35 -26.14
N GLN A 307 46.50 16.10 -26.62
CA GLN A 307 47.08 14.85 -26.08
C GLN A 307 46.17 13.91 -25.26
N GLY A 308 45.96 12.69 -25.79
CA GLY A 308 46.67 11.53 -25.23
C GLY A 308 45.88 10.51 -24.39
N GLN A 309 45.83 9.28 -24.93
CA GLN A 309 45.67 7.99 -24.24
C GLN A 309 44.28 7.61 -23.71
N GLY A 310 43.94 6.32 -23.87
CA GLY A 310 42.73 5.70 -23.34
C GLY A 310 43.00 4.32 -22.74
N ARG A 311 41.97 3.74 -22.13
CA ARG A 311 41.73 2.34 -21.69
C ARG A 311 40.28 2.36 -21.18
N GLY A 312 39.39 1.42 -21.46
CA GLY A 312 39.58 0.01 -21.81
C GLY A 312 39.04 -0.82 -20.65
N TYR A 313 37.76 -1.22 -20.71
CA TYR A 313 37.09 -1.98 -19.65
C TYR A 313 37.72 -3.38 -19.49
N PRO A 314 37.86 -3.90 -18.26
CA PRO A 314 38.30 -5.28 -18.03
C PRO A 314 37.14 -6.28 -18.25
N PRO A 315 37.40 -7.47 -18.83
CA PRO A 315 36.40 -8.53 -18.99
C PRO A 315 36.20 -9.35 -17.70
N MET A 316 35.05 -10.03 -17.59
CA MET A 316 34.77 -10.99 -16.50
C MET A 316 35.36 -12.38 -16.80
N PRO A 317 35.77 -13.17 -15.78
CA PRO A 317 36.14 -14.58 -15.95
C PRO A 317 34.91 -15.49 -16.09
N GLU A 318 35.04 -16.52 -16.93
CA GLU A 318 34.01 -17.55 -17.16
C GLU A 318 33.93 -18.61 -16.05
N ARG A 319 32.83 -19.39 -16.12
CA ARG A 319 32.58 -20.60 -15.32
C ARG A 319 33.59 -21.71 -15.65
N TYR A 320 34.01 -22.45 -14.62
CA TYR A 320 33.95 -23.92 -14.58
C TYR A 320 33.66 -24.36 -13.14
#